data_AF-A0A6V7HR30-F1
#
_entry.id   AF-A0A6V7HR30-F1
#
_cell.length_a   1.000
_cell.length_b   1.000
_cell.length_c   1.000
_cell.angle_alpha   90.00
_cell.angle_beta   90.00
_cell.angle_gamma   90.00
#
_symmetry.space_group_name_H-M   'P 1'
#
loop_
_entity.id
_entity.type
_entity.pdbx_description
1 polymer ?
#
loop_
_entity_poly.entity_id
_entity_poly.type
_entity_poly.pdbx_seq_one_letter_code
_entity_poly.pdbx_strand_id
1 'polypeptide(L)'
;DVTVYHNGFHGDLNETFFVGNVKPEVKKLVQVTWESLSKAIDIVKPGEKYKEIGNVIQKHVQAHGFSVVRSYCGHGIHRLFHTAPSVPHYA
;
A
#
# COMPACT_ATOMS: atom_id res chain seq x y z
N ASP A 1 12.20 -1.79 -1.86
CA ASP A 1 11.70 -1.68 -0.48
C ASP A 1 12.85 -1.27 0.39
N VAL A 2 12.73 -0.12 1.04
CA VAL A 2 13.81 0.53 1.77
C VAL A 2 13.26 1.10 3.06
N THR A 3 13.82 0.61 4.16
CA THR A 3 13.62 1.19 5.49
C THR A 3 14.95 1.72 6.01
N VAL A 4 14.94 2.91 6.62
CA VAL A 4 16.10 3.49 7.31
C VAL A 4 15.82 3.63 8.80
N TYR A 5 16.88 3.66 9.61
CA TYR A 5 16.81 3.96 11.04
C TYR A 5 17.70 5.15 11.38
N HIS A 6 17.11 6.21 11.93
CA HIS A 6 17.82 7.44 12.28
C HIS A 6 17.26 8.06 13.56
N ASN A 7 18.14 8.46 14.48
CA ASN A 7 17.78 9.13 15.74
C ASN A 7 16.66 8.43 16.53
N GLY A 8 16.61 7.10 16.51
CA GLY A 8 15.60 6.34 17.22
C GLY A 8 14.29 6.11 16.48
N PHE A 9 14.19 6.46 15.19
CA PHE A 9 12.98 6.31 14.38
C PHE A 9 13.25 5.55 13.09
N HIS A 10 12.26 4.77 12.66
CA HIS A 10 12.22 4.12 11.35
C HIS A 10 11.42 4.96 10.34
N GLY A 11 11.83 4.95 9.08
CA GLY A 11 11.08 5.47 7.94
C GLY A 11 11.11 4.47 6.80
N ASP A 12 9.98 4.26 6.13
CA ASP A 12 9.78 3.12 5.23
C ASP A 12 9.02 3.50 3.95
N LEU A 13 9.51 3.02 2.81
CA LEU A 13 8.88 3.19 1.50
C LEU A 13 9.35 2.15 0.48
N ASN A 14 8.52 1.93 -0.55
CA ASN A 14 8.89 1.16 -1.72
C ASN A 14 8.19 1.69 -2.98
N GLU A 15 8.75 1.33 -4.13
CA GLU A 15 8.16 1.58 -5.44
C GLU A 15 8.44 0.38 -6.37
N THR A 16 7.63 0.23 -7.40
CA THR A 16 7.82 -0.79 -8.46
C THR A 16 8.38 -0.12 -9.72
N PHE A 17 9.50 -0.64 -10.22
CA PHE A 17 10.17 -0.11 -11.42
C PHE A 17 10.06 -1.07 -12.60
N PHE A 18 10.08 -0.51 -13.81
CA PHE A 18 10.22 -1.28 -15.04
C PHE A 18 11.69 -1.45 -15.40
N VAL A 19 12.08 -2.67 -15.81
CA VAL A 19 13.39 -2.94 -16.39
C VAL A 19 13.23 -3.07 -17.90
N GLY A 20 13.62 -2.01 -18.63
CA GLY A 20 13.45 -1.93 -20.08
C GLY A 20 11.99 -1.79 -20.52
N ASN A 21 11.66 -2.33 -21.69
CA ASN A 21 10.30 -2.30 -22.23
C ASN A 21 9.46 -3.45 -21.68
N VAL A 22 8.35 -3.13 -21.04
CA VAL A 22 7.40 -4.10 -20.48
C VAL A 22 6.07 -4.11 -21.26
N LYS A 23 5.37 -5.23 -21.19
CA LYS A 23 4.05 -5.42 -21.83
C LYS A 23 3.01 -4.44 -21.26
N PRO A 24 1.98 -4.06 -22.05
CA PRO A 24 0.90 -3.18 -21.58
C PRO A 24 0.21 -3.66 -20.30
N GLU A 25 0.01 -4.98 -20.14
CA GLU A 25 -0.58 -5.55 -18.93
C GLU A 25 0.25 -5.29 -17.65
N VAL A 26 1.58 -5.28 -17.77
CA VAL A 26 2.51 -5.01 -16.67
C VAL A 26 2.47 -3.53 -16.31
N LYS A 27 2.39 -2.65 -17.32
CA LYS A 27 2.20 -1.20 -17.08
C LYS A 27 0.89 -0.94 -16.34
N LYS A 28 -0.20 -1.59 -16.77
CA LYS A 28 -1.51 -1.49 -16.13
C LYS A 28 -1.47 -1.97 -14.68
N LEU A 29 -0.80 -3.09 -14.39
CA LEU A 29 -0.64 -3.59 -13.03
C LEU A 29 0.02 -2.54 -12.12
N VAL A 30 1.19 -2.03 -12.52
CA VAL A 30 1.94 -1.04 -11.72
C VAL A 30 1.14 0.25 -11.53
N GLN A 31 0.47 0.73 -12.58
CA GLN A 31 -0.39 1.91 -12.51
C GLN A 31 -1.55 1.70 -11.52
N VAL A 32 -2.28 0.59 -11.60
CA VAL A 32 -3.42 0.31 -10.71
C VAL A 32 -2.97 0.11 -9.26
N THR A 33 -1.79 -0.48 -9.04
CA THR A 33 -1.19 -0.57 -7.69
C THR A 33 -0.85 0.81 -7.14
N TRP A 34 -0.31 1.72 -7.96
CA TRP A 34 -0.01 3.09 -7.54
C TRP A 34 -1.29 3.89 -7.25
N GLU A 35 -2.30 3.79 -8.13
CA GLU A 35 -3.59 4.44 -7.94
C GLU A 35 -4.33 3.92 -6.70
N SER A 36 -4.20 2.63 -6.35
CA SER A 36 -4.81 2.09 -5.14
C SER A 36 -4.19 2.67 -3.86
N LEU A 37 -2.86 2.83 -3.85
CA LEU A 37 -2.13 3.49 -2.76
C LEU A 37 -2.57 4.95 -2.63
N SER A 38 -2.59 5.71 -3.74
CA SER A 38 -3.01 7.12 -3.72
C SER A 38 -4.43 7.29 -3.16
N LYS A 39 -5.38 6.48 -3.64
CA LYS A 39 -6.77 6.54 -3.18
C LYS A 39 -6.93 6.15 -1.71
N ALA A 40 -6.12 5.20 -1.23
CA ALA A 40 -6.09 4.84 0.18
C ALA A 40 -5.55 5.98 1.06
N ILE A 41 -4.55 6.72 0.59
CA ILE A 41 -4.01 7.89 1.29
C ILE A 41 -5.05 9.02 1.34
N ASP A 42 -5.81 9.25 0.26
CA ASP A 42 -6.80 10.33 0.18
C ASP A 42 -7.93 10.24 1.23
N ILE A 43 -8.22 9.05 1.74
CA ILE A 43 -9.24 8.87 2.79
C ILE A 43 -8.69 9.07 4.20
N VAL A 44 -7.37 9.14 4.40
CA VAL A 44 -6.74 9.20 5.72
C VAL A 44 -7.03 10.55 6.38
N LYS A 45 -7.89 10.52 7.40
CA LYS A 45 -8.25 11.68 8.22
C LYS A 45 -8.79 11.25 9.59
N PRO A 46 -8.82 12.14 10.60
CA PRO A 46 -9.42 11.82 11.89
C PRO A 46 -10.86 11.28 11.77
N GLY A 47 -11.15 10.19 12.50
CA GLY A 47 -12.44 9.52 12.49
C GLY A 47 -12.57 8.38 11.47
N GLU A 48 -11.63 8.25 10.52
CA GLU A 48 -11.61 7.14 9.57
C GLU A 48 -11.13 5.84 10.24
N LYS A 49 -11.70 4.70 9.85
CA LYS A 49 -11.30 3.39 10.39
C LYS A 49 -10.22 2.76 9.53
N TYR A 50 -9.18 2.19 10.14
CA TYR A 50 -8.11 1.49 9.41
C TYR A 50 -8.60 0.42 8.43
N LYS A 51 -9.71 -0.25 8.72
CA LYS A 51 -10.30 -1.26 7.82
C LYS A 51 -10.82 -0.68 6.49
N GLU A 52 -11.17 0.61 6.43
CA GLU A 52 -11.69 1.23 5.21
C GLU A 52 -10.61 1.38 4.13
N ILE A 53 -9.33 1.42 4.53
CA ILE A 53 -8.19 1.39 3.61
C ILE A 53 -8.27 0.15 2.72
N GLY A 54 -8.53 -1.02 3.30
CA GLY A 54 -8.65 -2.27 2.55
C GLY A 54 -9.86 -2.29 1.60
N ASN A 55 -10.99 -1.70 2.03
CA ASN A 55 -12.17 -1.55 1.17
C ASN A 55 -11.88 -0.69 -0.07
N VAL A 56 -11.18 0.44 0.11
CA VAL A 56 -10.82 1.35 -0.99
C VAL A 56 -9.85 0.70 -1.97
N ILE A 57 -8.79 0.06 -1.45
CA ILE A 57 -7.79 -0.63 -2.28
C ILE A 57 -8.45 -1.75 -3.08
N GLN A 58 -9.18 -2.66 -2.42
CA GLN A 58 -9.76 -3.82 -3.09
C GLN A 58 -10.80 -3.41 -4.14
N LYS A 59 -11.65 -2.41 -3.84
CA LYS A 59 -12.63 -1.91 -4.81
C LYS A 59 -11.95 -1.40 -6.09
N HIS A 60 -10.84 -0.66 -5.96
CA HIS A 60 -10.14 -0.14 -7.12
C HIS A 60 -9.41 -1.23 -7.92
N VAL A 61 -8.71 -2.13 -7.23
CA VAL A 61 -7.93 -3.21 -7.84
C VAL A 61 -8.84 -4.24 -8.54
N GLN A 62 -9.96 -4.63 -7.93
CA GLN A 62 -10.92 -5.57 -8.51
C GLN A 62 -11.63 -5.02 -9.75
N ALA A 63 -11.93 -3.72 -9.80
CA ALA A 63 -12.49 -3.07 -10.98
C ALA A 63 -11.58 -3.18 -12.23
N HIS A 64 -10.30 -3.47 -12.02
CA HIS A 64 -9.31 -3.67 -13.09
C HIS A 64 -8.97 -5.14 -13.35
N GLY A 65 -9.61 -6.08 -12.67
CA GLY A 65 -9.41 -7.52 -12.84
C GLY A 65 -8.24 -8.11 -12.02
N PHE A 66 -7.74 -7.38 -11.03
CA PHE A 66 -6.64 -7.84 -10.16
C PHE A 66 -7.14 -8.28 -8.78
N SER A 67 -6.29 -8.97 -8.02
CA SER A 67 -6.56 -9.42 -6.66
C SER A 67 -5.63 -8.73 -5.64
N VAL A 68 -5.99 -8.81 -4.35
CA VAL A 68 -5.21 -8.23 -3.26
C VAL A 68 -4.60 -9.34 -2.40
N VAL A 69 -3.31 -9.21 -2.09
CA VAL A 69 -2.59 -10.11 -1.19
C VAL A 69 -3.17 -10.01 0.24
N ARG A 70 -3.41 -11.16 0.88
CA ARG A 70 -4.04 -11.23 2.22
C ARG A 70 -3.08 -11.55 3.36
N SER A 71 -1.90 -12.09 3.05
CA SER A 71 -0.92 -12.52 4.07
C SER A 71 -0.07 -11.38 4.63
N TYR A 72 -0.10 -10.20 4.01
CA TYR A 72 0.69 -9.03 4.41
C TYR A 72 -0.22 -7.80 4.57
N CYS A 73 0.18 -6.89 5.45
CA CYS A 73 -0.54 -5.67 5.78
C CYS A 73 0.44 -4.51 5.99
N GLY A 74 -0.04 -3.28 5.90
CA GLY A 74 0.68 -2.12 6.40
C GLY A 74 0.74 -2.15 7.93
N HIS A 75 1.60 -1.31 8.51
CA HIS A 75 1.88 -1.31 9.94
C HIS A 75 2.08 0.09 10.50
N GLY A 76 1.88 0.24 11.80
CA GLY A 76 2.42 1.39 12.53
C GLY A 76 3.95 1.35 12.51
N ILE A 77 4.55 2.52 12.40
CA ILE A 77 6.00 2.70 12.35
C ILE A 77 6.39 3.98 13.09
N HIS A 78 7.40 3.88 13.94
CA HIS A 78 8.01 5.01 14.67
C HIS A 78 9.33 4.54 15.28
N ARG A 79 9.45 4.55 16.62
CA ARG A 79 10.56 3.92 17.37
C ARG A 79 10.59 2.39 17.27
N LEU A 80 9.48 1.76 16.86
CA LEU A 80 9.38 0.35 16.56
C LEU A 80 9.25 0.20 15.05
N PHE A 81 9.86 -0.84 14.48
CA PHE A 81 9.79 -1.09 13.04
C PHE A 81 8.36 -1.47 12.62
N HIS A 82 7.79 -2.52 13.22
CA HIS A 82 6.40 -2.94 13.02
C HIS A 82 5.66 -2.90 14.36
N THR A 83 4.54 -2.19 14.40
CA THR A 83 3.67 -2.10 15.59
C THR A 83 2.22 -1.82 15.18
N ALA A 84 1.32 -1.74 16.17
CA ALA A 84 -0.05 -1.32 15.92
C ALA A 84 -0.10 0.06 15.25
N PRO A 85 -1.06 0.29 14.33
CA PRO A 85 -2.09 -0.66 13.87
C PRO A 85 -1.57 -1.64 12.81
N SER A 86 -2.19 -2.81 12.70
CA SER A 86 -2.16 -3.59 11.45
C SER A 86 -3.17 -2.99 10.47
N VAL A 87 -2.76 -2.81 9.22
CA VAL A 87 -3.57 -2.15 8.17
C VAL A 87 -3.74 -3.11 6.97
N PRO A 88 -4.73 -4.01 6.99
CA PRO A 88 -5.00 -4.91 5.86
C PRO A 88 -5.38 -4.14 4.59
N HIS A 89 -4.95 -4.65 3.44
CA HIS A 89 -5.22 -4.04 2.13
C HIS A 89 -6.47 -4.60 1.43
N TYR A 90 -7.06 -5.66 1.98
CA TYR A 90 -8.23 -6.33 1.44
C TYR A 90 -9.50 -5.92 2.18
N ALA A 91 -10.65 -6.14 1.54
CA ALA A 91 -11.97 -6.11 2.17
C ALA A 91 -12.29 -7.45 2.84
#